data_AF-A0A3B8L5A0-F1
#
_entry.id   AF-A0A3B8L5A0-F1
#
_cell.length_a   1.000
_cell.length_b   1.000
_cell.length_c   1.000
_cell.angle_alpha   90.00
_cell.angle_beta   90.00
_cell.angle_gamma   90.00
#
_symmetry.space_group_name_H-M   'P 1'
#
loop_
_entity.id
_entity.type
_entity.pdbx_description
1 polymer ?
#
loop_
_entity_poly.entity_id
_entity_poly.type
_entity_poly.pdbx_seq_one_letter_code
_entity_poly.pdbx_strand_id
1 'polypeptide(L)'
;EGFGLEDSHSVANSLRWGPDGWLYACQGSTTTGHITRPGIDKEPTHSMGQLIWRYHPETRQYEIFAEGGGNTFGVEIDSQGRIFSGTNGGNARGFHYVQGAYERKGFSKHGALSNPYAFGYFPTMK
;
A
#
# COMPACT_ATOMS: atom_id res chain seq x y z
N GLU A 1 -1.93 -9.36 15.71
CA GLU A 1 -1.52 -8.08 15.12
C GLU A 1 -0.66 -8.38 13.91
N GLY A 2 -1.07 -7.93 12.72
CA GLY A 2 -0.47 -8.33 11.46
C GLY A 2 -1.33 -7.98 10.25
N PHE A 3 -1.00 -8.58 9.12
CA PHE A 3 -1.74 -8.41 7.87
C PHE A 3 -3.02 -9.26 7.89
N GLY A 4 -4.13 -8.65 7.47
CA GLY A 4 -5.43 -9.30 7.38
C GLY A 4 -5.51 -10.35 6.29
N LEU A 5 -6.45 -11.27 6.45
CA LEU A 5 -6.67 -12.43 5.57
C LEU A 5 -8.09 -12.45 4.98
N GLU A 6 -8.85 -11.37 5.11
CA GLU A 6 -10.24 -11.25 4.65
C GLU A 6 -10.34 -11.39 3.13
N ASP A 7 -9.28 -10.98 2.43
CA ASP A 7 -9.16 -11.03 0.98
C ASP A 7 -7.97 -11.91 0.59
N SER A 8 -8.15 -13.23 0.66
CA SER A 8 -7.08 -14.22 0.48
C SER A 8 -6.36 -14.14 -0.88
N HIS A 9 -7.01 -13.57 -1.90
CA HIS A 9 -6.42 -13.41 -3.24
C HIS A 9 -5.65 -12.10 -3.43
N SER A 10 -5.61 -11.23 -2.40
CA SER A 10 -4.81 -9.99 -2.41
C SER A 10 -4.35 -9.59 -1.01
N VAL A 11 -3.95 -10.56 -0.19
CA VAL A 11 -3.30 -10.33 1.11
C VAL A 11 -1.98 -9.56 0.96
N ALA A 12 -1.28 -9.29 2.05
CA ALA A 12 0.09 -8.78 1.99
C ALA A 12 0.96 -9.65 1.05
N ASN A 13 1.47 -9.05 -0.03
CA ASN A 13 2.13 -9.77 -1.11
C ASN A 13 3.21 -8.92 -1.81
N SER A 14 3.92 -9.54 -2.75
CA SER A 14 4.88 -8.89 -3.66
C SER A 14 6.00 -8.12 -2.97
N LEU A 15 6.71 -8.78 -2.03
CA LEU A 15 7.88 -8.20 -1.38
C LEU A 15 8.97 -7.84 -2.39
N ARG A 16 9.44 -6.59 -2.35
CA ARG A 16 10.44 -6.06 -3.27
C ARG A 16 11.43 -5.15 -2.54
N TRP A 17 12.72 -5.37 -2.74
CA TRP A 17 13.74 -4.44 -2.24
C TRP A 17 13.78 -3.18 -3.09
N GLY A 18 13.66 -2.03 -2.42
CA GLY A 18 13.93 -0.73 -3.00
C GLY A 18 15.44 -0.42 -3.00
N PRO A 19 15.89 0.49 -3.89
CA PRO A 19 17.28 0.94 -3.94
C PRO A 19 17.68 1.76 -2.70
N ASP A 20 16.71 2.17 -1.90
CA ASP A 20 16.85 2.90 -0.63
C ASP A 20 17.02 1.99 0.58
N GLY A 21 17.09 0.66 0.38
CA GLY A 21 17.25 -0.32 1.47
C GLY A 21 15.96 -0.69 2.20
N TRP A 22 14.81 -0.19 1.74
CA TRP A 22 13.51 -0.58 2.29
C TRP A 22 12.93 -1.79 1.56
N LEU A 23 12.18 -2.61 2.29
CA LEU A 23 11.35 -3.67 1.71
C LEU A 23 9.95 -3.12 1.46
N TYR A 24 9.50 -3.13 0.22
CA TYR A 24 8.16 -2.69 -0.20
C TYR A 24 7.26 -3.89 -0.43
N ALA A 25 5.97 -3.73 -0.18
CA ALA A 25 4.95 -4.70 -0.52
C ALA A 25 3.57 -4.03 -0.62
N CYS A 26 2.59 -4.78 -1.11
CA CYS A 26 1.23 -4.29 -1.26
C CYS A 26 0.22 -5.17 -0.51
N GLN A 27 -0.97 -4.62 -0.31
CA GLN A 27 -2.18 -5.39 -0.01
C GLN A 27 -3.34 -4.88 -0.87
N GLY A 28 -4.39 -5.69 -0.96
CA GLY A 28 -5.54 -5.48 -1.81
C GLY A 28 -6.68 -4.72 -1.16
N SER A 29 -7.74 -4.59 -1.94
CA SER A 29 -8.87 -3.69 -1.74
C SER A 29 -9.76 -4.03 -0.54
N THR A 30 -9.83 -5.31 -0.15
CA THR A 30 -10.67 -5.79 0.97
C THR A 30 -9.84 -6.31 2.14
N THR A 31 -8.55 -6.00 2.19
CA THR A 31 -7.65 -6.39 3.28
C THR A 31 -7.59 -5.30 4.35
N THR A 32 -7.56 -5.69 5.63
CA THR A 32 -7.20 -4.76 6.71
C THR A 32 -5.79 -5.06 7.23
N GLY A 33 -5.12 -4.07 7.80
CA GLY A 33 -3.83 -4.25 8.47
C GLY A 33 -3.88 -3.68 9.87
N HIS A 34 -3.42 -4.44 10.86
CA HIS A 34 -3.27 -4.01 12.25
C HIS A 34 -1.84 -4.33 12.69
N ILE A 35 -0.89 -3.56 12.17
CA ILE A 35 0.53 -3.89 12.24
C ILE A 35 1.15 -3.34 13.50
N THR A 36 1.70 -4.23 14.33
CA THR A 36 2.47 -3.89 15.52
C THR A 36 3.86 -4.47 15.37
N ARG A 37 4.89 -3.64 15.58
CA ARG A 37 6.27 -4.09 15.67
C ARG A 37 6.53 -4.65 17.08
N PRO A 38 6.82 -5.95 17.23
CA PRO A 38 6.94 -6.58 18.54
C PRO A 38 8.01 -5.92 19.42
N GLY A 39 7.62 -5.52 20.63
CA GLY A 39 8.51 -4.86 21.59
C GLY A 39 8.88 -3.41 21.26
N ILE A 40 8.25 -2.81 20.24
CA ILE A 40 8.49 -1.43 19.84
C ILE A 40 7.20 -0.61 19.94
N ASP A 41 6.13 -1.08 19.28
CA ASP A 41 4.88 -0.34 19.19
C ASP A 41 3.98 -0.62 20.40
N LYS A 42 3.32 0.43 20.88
CA LYS A 42 2.27 0.34 21.92
C LYS A 42 0.87 0.18 21.31
N GLU A 43 0.67 0.80 20.15
CA GLU A 43 -0.58 0.80 19.40
C GLU A 43 -0.30 0.34 17.96
N PRO A 44 -1.20 -0.43 17.35
CA PRO A 44 -1.03 -0.90 15.98
C PRO A 44 -1.18 0.24 14.96
N THR A 45 -0.41 0.16 13.89
CA THR A 45 -0.67 0.93 12.67
C THR A 45 -1.83 0.30 11.92
N HIS A 46 -2.95 1.02 11.87
CA HIS A 46 -4.15 0.59 11.16
C HIS A 46 -4.12 0.99 9.70
N SER A 47 -4.59 0.07 8.85
CA SER A 47 -4.84 0.34 7.44
C SER A 47 -6.07 -0.40 6.94
N MET A 48 -6.72 0.14 5.92
CA MET A 48 -7.89 -0.44 5.31
C MET A 48 -7.85 -0.32 3.79
N GLY A 49 -7.99 -1.47 3.15
CA GLY A 49 -7.98 -1.60 1.70
C GLY A 49 -6.59 -1.43 1.09
N GLN A 50 -6.60 -1.17 -0.20
CA GLN A 50 -5.41 -1.20 -1.03
C GLN A 50 -4.40 -0.11 -0.67
N LEU A 51 -3.12 -0.49 -0.63
CA LEU A 51 -2.00 0.39 -0.33
C LEU A 51 -0.67 -0.26 -0.71
N ILE A 52 0.38 0.55 -0.72
CA ILE A 52 1.79 0.12 -0.64
C ILE A 52 2.28 0.40 0.77
N TRP A 53 2.92 -0.58 1.39
CA TRP A 53 3.61 -0.43 2.67
C TRP A 53 5.09 -0.73 2.51
N ARG A 54 5.90 -0.25 3.45
CA ARG A 54 7.34 -0.54 3.48
C ARG A 54 7.85 -0.81 4.87
N TYR A 55 8.94 -1.57 4.93
CA TYR A 55 9.62 -1.93 6.17
C TYR A 55 11.14 -1.77 6.02
N HIS A 56 11.77 -1.08 6.96
CA HIS A 56 13.23 -0.95 7.02
C HIS A 56 13.80 -2.02 7.96
N PRO A 57 14.65 -2.96 7.48
CA PRO A 57 15.09 -4.10 8.27
C PRO A 57 15.97 -3.72 9.47
N GLU A 58 16.91 -2.79 9.30
CA GLU A 58 17.86 -2.43 10.38
C GLU A 58 17.21 -1.61 11.49
N THR A 59 16.48 -0.55 11.12
CA THR A 59 15.78 0.33 12.07
C THR A 59 14.45 -0.23 12.54
N ARG A 60 13.96 -1.31 11.91
CA ARG A 60 12.66 -1.93 12.14
C ARG A 60 11.51 -0.93 12.00
N GLN A 61 11.59 0.02 11.07
CA GLN A 61 10.51 0.98 10.81
C GLN A 61 9.48 0.37 9.88
N TYR A 62 8.19 0.54 10.17
CA TYR A 62 7.07 0.15 9.30
C TYR A 62 6.26 1.39 8.95
N GLU A 63 5.92 1.55 7.68
CA GLU A 63 5.15 2.69 7.18
C GLU A 63 4.16 2.28 6.09
N ILE A 64 3.00 2.92 6.08
CA ILE A 64 2.17 2.98 4.87
C ILE A 64 2.85 3.97 3.94
N PHE A 65 3.43 3.47 2.85
CA PHE A 65 4.13 4.30 1.89
C PHE A 65 3.15 5.17 1.09
N ALA A 66 2.05 4.57 0.62
CA ALA A 66 1.00 5.27 -0.11
C ALA A 66 -0.31 4.50 -0.02
N GLU A 67 -1.44 5.21 0.09
CA GLU A 67 -2.78 4.61 0.20
C GLU A 67 -3.50 4.63 -1.15
N GLY A 68 -4.36 3.65 -1.39
CA GLY A 68 -5.20 3.62 -2.59
C GLY A 68 -4.63 2.74 -3.69
N GLY A 69 -5.28 2.74 -4.85
CA GLY A 69 -4.91 1.91 -5.98
C GLY A 69 -6.01 0.93 -6.40
N GLY A 70 -5.58 -0.20 -6.97
CA GLY A 70 -6.46 -1.31 -7.37
C GLY A 70 -6.46 -2.47 -6.36
N ASN A 71 -7.04 -3.61 -6.76
CA ASN A 71 -6.78 -4.86 -6.04
C ASN A 71 -5.42 -5.41 -6.47
N THR A 72 -4.37 -4.90 -5.84
CA THR A 72 -3.00 -5.07 -6.31
C THR A 72 -2.40 -6.43 -5.91
N PHE A 73 -1.79 -7.10 -6.89
CA PHE A 73 -0.97 -8.29 -6.69
C PHE A 73 0.38 -8.13 -7.41
N GLY A 74 1.12 -7.08 -7.06
CA GLY A 74 2.38 -6.73 -7.70
C GLY A 74 2.92 -5.38 -7.23
N VAL A 75 4.21 -5.35 -6.88
CA VAL A 75 4.97 -4.12 -6.63
C VAL A 75 6.23 -4.16 -7.46
N GLU A 76 6.39 -3.17 -8.32
CA GLU A 76 7.56 -3.03 -9.18
C GLU A 76 8.25 -1.70 -8.89
N ILE A 77 9.58 -1.73 -8.91
CA ILE A 77 10.42 -0.56 -8.70
C ILE A 77 11.34 -0.46 -9.91
N ASP A 78 11.30 0.68 -10.59
CA ASP A 78 12.15 0.90 -11.76
C ASP A 78 13.56 1.37 -11.38
N SER A 79 14.41 1.56 -12.39
CA SER A 79 15.81 1.98 -12.18
C SER A 79 15.97 3.38 -11.58
N GLN A 80 14.91 4.18 -11.54
CA GLN A 80 14.88 5.51 -10.93
C GLN A 80 14.26 5.47 -9.52
N GLY A 81 13.92 4.29 -9.00
CA GLY A 81 13.29 4.12 -7.69
C GLY A 81 11.81 4.47 -7.65
N ARG A 82 11.15 4.63 -8.80
CA ARG A 82 9.71 4.89 -8.87
C ARG A 82 8.93 3.60 -8.64
N ILE A 83 7.84 3.70 -7.87
CA ILE A 83 7.07 2.55 -7.42
C ILE A 83 5.79 2.43 -8.23
N PHE A 84 5.52 1.23 -8.72
CA PHE A 84 4.36 0.94 -9.55
C PHE A 84 3.63 -0.31 -9.06
N SER A 85 2.34 -0.35 -9.37
CA SER A 85 1.56 -1.58 -9.27
C SER A 85 0.62 -1.76 -10.43
N GLY A 86 0.31 -3.03 -10.71
CA GLY A 86 -0.84 -3.39 -11.55
C GLY A 86 -2.18 -3.09 -10.86
N THR A 87 -3.27 -3.32 -11.58
CA THR A 87 -4.64 -3.22 -11.07
C THR A 87 -5.53 -4.25 -11.76
N ASN A 88 -6.58 -4.70 -11.07
CA ASN A 88 -7.63 -5.54 -11.65
C ASN A 88 -8.71 -4.74 -12.40
N GLY A 89 -8.57 -3.41 -12.51
CA GLY A 89 -9.45 -2.57 -13.31
C GLY A 89 -9.07 -2.56 -14.79
N GLY A 90 -9.90 -3.13 -15.66
CA GLY A 90 -9.59 -3.35 -17.08
C GLY A 90 -9.35 -2.10 -17.96
N ASN A 91 -9.62 -0.89 -17.44
CA ASN A 91 -9.42 0.38 -18.15
C ASN A 91 -8.20 1.18 -17.64
N ALA A 92 -7.25 0.52 -16.97
CA ALA A 92 -6.09 1.17 -16.37
C ALA A 92 -4.84 0.30 -16.52
N ARG A 93 -3.68 0.96 -16.70
CA ARG A 93 -2.38 0.27 -16.75
C ARG A 93 -1.79 -0.01 -15.37
N GLY A 94 -2.34 0.59 -14.32
CA GLY A 94 -1.80 0.52 -12.97
C GLY A 94 -1.77 1.87 -12.27
N PHE A 95 -0.98 1.95 -11.21
CA PHE A 95 -0.73 3.15 -10.42
C PHE A 95 0.78 3.40 -10.26
N HIS A 96 1.15 4.67 -10.15
CA HIS A 96 2.48 5.12 -9.79
C HIS A 96 2.39 5.78 -8.43
N TYR A 97 3.16 5.28 -7.46
CA TYR A 97 3.05 5.69 -6.06
C TYR A 97 4.21 6.60 -5.68
N VAL A 98 3.87 7.70 -5.02
CA VAL A 98 4.82 8.60 -4.35
C VAL A 98 4.61 8.50 -2.84
N GLN A 99 5.66 8.69 -2.05
CA GLN A 99 5.54 8.60 -0.59
C GLN A 99 4.51 9.60 -0.05
N GLY A 100 3.58 9.10 0.77
CA GLY A 100 2.48 9.86 1.36
C GLY A 100 1.32 10.15 0.39
N ALA A 101 1.38 9.62 -0.84
CA ALA A 101 0.34 9.85 -1.83
C ALA A 101 -0.95 9.06 -1.52
N TYR A 102 -2.05 9.60 -2.06
CA TYR A 102 -3.34 8.94 -2.11
C TYR A 102 -3.66 8.65 -3.57
N GLU A 103 -3.87 7.39 -3.91
CA GLU A 103 -4.30 6.93 -5.22
C GLU A 103 -5.82 6.74 -5.26
N ARG A 104 -6.42 6.88 -6.45
CA ARG A 104 -7.84 6.63 -6.63
C ARG A 104 -8.20 5.20 -6.16
N LYS A 105 -9.24 5.09 -5.33
CA LYS A 105 -9.80 3.81 -4.85
C LYS A 105 -11.34 3.79 -4.94
N GLY A 106 -11.94 2.64 -4.68
CA GLY A 106 -13.40 2.50 -4.55
C GLY A 106 -13.90 3.07 -3.22
N PHE A 107 -14.20 4.37 -3.16
CA PHE A 107 -14.58 5.06 -1.90
C PHE A 107 -15.88 4.54 -1.26
N SER A 108 -16.82 4.01 -2.04
CA SER A 108 -18.04 3.41 -1.50
C SER A 108 -17.78 2.14 -0.70
N LYS A 109 -16.76 1.36 -1.08
CA LYS A 109 -16.42 0.07 -0.46
C LYS A 109 -15.24 0.18 0.51
N HIS A 110 -14.25 1.02 0.22
CA HIS A 110 -12.97 1.09 0.93
C HIS A 110 -12.82 2.35 1.79
N GLY A 111 -13.92 3.08 2.01
CA GLY A 111 -13.98 4.27 2.86
C GLY A 111 -13.28 5.50 2.29
N ALA A 112 -13.32 6.58 3.07
CA ALA A 112 -12.60 7.83 2.77
C ALA A 112 -11.07 7.63 2.82
N LEU A 113 -10.33 8.64 2.40
CA LEU A 113 -8.88 8.69 2.61
C LEU A 113 -8.58 8.75 4.11
N SER A 114 -7.48 8.16 4.57
CA SER A 114 -7.07 8.22 5.98
C SER A 114 -6.80 9.65 6.48
N ASN A 115 -6.44 10.58 5.59
CA ASN A 115 -6.24 11.99 5.92
C ASN A 115 -7.44 12.84 5.45
N PRO A 116 -8.22 13.46 6.36
CA PRO A 116 -9.35 14.32 6.01
C PRO A 116 -8.93 15.64 5.34
N TYR A 117 -7.65 15.99 5.40
CA TYR A 117 -7.07 17.19 4.78
C TYR A 117 -6.39 16.90 3.43
N ALA A 118 -6.58 15.71 2.86
CA ALA A 118 -6.09 15.41 1.52
C ALA A 118 -6.79 16.27 0.47
N PHE A 119 -6.01 16.98 -0.36
CA PHE A 119 -6.54 17.85 -1.42
C PHE A 119 -7.01 17.08 -2.67
N GLY A 120 -6.85 15.77 -2.69
CA GLY A 120 -7.24 14.92 -3.81
C GLY A 120 -6.50 13.58 -3.79
N TYR A 121 -6.54 12.91 -4.94
CA TYR A 121 -5.87 11.64 -5.17
C TYR A 121 -5.34 11.57 -6.61
N PHE A 122 -4.28 10.79 -6.82
CA PHE A 122 -3.72 10.55 -8.14
C PHE A 122 -4.56 9.51 -8.91
N PRO A 123 -4.80 9.73 -10.21
CA PRO A 123 -5.54 8.80 -11.04
C PRO A 123 -4.65 7.64 -11.51
N THR A 124 -5.29 6.57 -12.00
CA THR A 124 -4.61 5.47 -12.68
C THR A 124 -3.77 5.97 -13.87
N MET A 125 -2.65 5.29 -14.12
CA MET A 125 -1.89 5.43 -15.36
C MET A 125 -2.74 5.01 -16.57
N LYS A 126 -2.60 5.77 -17.67
CA LYS A 126 -3.27 5.53 -18.95
C LYS A 126 -2.39 4.75 -19.91
#